data_AF-A0A6I9NZY2-F1
#
_entry.id   AF-A0A6I9NZY2-F1
#
_cell.length_a   1.000
_cell.length_b   1.000
_cell.length_c   1.000
_cell.angle_alpha   90.00
_cell.angle_beta   90.00
_cell.angle_gamma   90.00
#
_symmetry.space_group_name_H-M   'P 1'
#
loop_
_entity.id
_entity.type
_entity.pdbx_description
1 polymer ?
#
loop_
_entity_poly.entity_id
_entity_poly.type
_entity_poly.pdbx_seq_one_letter_code
_entity_poly.pdbx_strand_id
1 'polypeptide(L)'
;MGNKASGVHCPANSMYSVTASAVQSAALLISTLLSKAPPSEGCVCNPGYLQSQDGCVPLAQCGCLSEQQYIASGQKFYPKPDCMKLCECRGGMVSCEDKPCQKGKSCGVREGVRGCYDNLKTPGNKG
;
A
#
# COMPACT_ATOMS: atom_id res chain seq x y z
N MET A 1 0.94 -14.70 48.14
CA MET A 1 0.07 -14.34 47.01
C MET A 1 0.67 -13.14 46.28
N GLY A 2 1.25 -13.34 45.09
CA GLY A 2 1.84 -12.26 44.29
C GLY A 2 0.92 -11.89 43.13
N ASN A 3 -0.02 -10.97 43.35
CA ASN A 3 -0.85 -10.40 42.27
C ASN A 3 -0.28 -9.04 41.88
N LYS A 4 0.80 -9.04 41.10
CA LYS A 4 1.25 -7.84 40.39
C LYS A 4 0.55 -7.84 39.04
N ALA A 5 -0.63 -7.22 38.98
CA ALA A 5 -1.22 -6.82 37.70
C ALA A 5 -0.27 -5.77 37.09
N SER A 6 0.67 -6.25 36.27
CA SER A 6 1.58 -5.39 35.53
C SER A 6 0.75 -4.73 34.44
N GLY A 7 0.51 -3.42 34.60
CA GLY A 7 -0.28 -2.63 33.65
C GLY A 7 0.15 -2.91 32.22
N VAL A 8 -0.80 -3.29 31.38
CA VAL A 8 -0.57 -3.56 29.97
C VAL A 8 -0.10 -2.28 29.31
N HIS A 9 1.19 -2.19 29.01
CA HIS A 9 1.78 -1.04 28.32
C HIS A 9 1.75 -1.33 26.83
N CYS A 10 0.84 -0.68 26.12
CA CYS A 10 0.70 -0.84 24.68
C CYS A 10 1.81 -0.09 23.92
N PRO A 11 2.27 -0.61 22.77
CA PRO A 11 3.25 0.08 21.93
C PRO A 11 2.68 1.38 21.35
N ALA A 12 3.56 2.22 20.80
CA ALA A 12 3.14 3.48 20.19
C ALA A 12 2.01 3.29 19.16
N ASN A 13 1.08 4.23 19.13
CA ASN A 13 -0.09 4.24 18.24
C ASN A 13 -1.09 3.09 18.45
N SER A 14 -1.15 2.54 19.66
CA SER A 14 -2.15 1.56 20.06
C SER A 14 -2.76 1.86 21.42
N MET A 15 -3.96 1.36 21.65
CA MET A 15 -4.68 1.49 22.92
C MET A 15 -5.04 0.10 23.46
N TYR A 16 -5.04 -0.04 24.78
CA TYR A 16 -5.55 -1.25 25.41
C TYR A 16 -7.06 -1.33 25.21
N SER A 17 -7.55 -2.47 24.74
CA SER A 17 -8.97 -2.75 24.63
C SER A 17 -9.30 -4.14 25.15
N VAL A 18 -10.36 -4.23 25.95
CA VAL A 18 -10.95 -5.48 26.43
C VAL A 18 -11.82 -6.16 25.37
N THR A 19 -12.00 -5.51 24.21
CA THR A 19 -12.76 -6.01 23.06
C THR A 19 -11.89 -6.20 21.81
N ALA A 20 -10.56 -6.24 21.96
CA ALA A 20 -9.64 -6.38 20.83
C ALA A 20 -9.95 -7.67 20.05
N SER A 21 -10.48 -7.54 18.83
CA SER A 21 -10.63 -8.70 17.96
C SER A 21 -9.23 -9.13 17.50
N ALA A 22 -9.00 -10.45 17.48
CA ALA A 22 -7.75 -11.06 17.00
C ALA A 22 -7.50 -10.86 15.48
N VAL A 23 -8.29 -10.01 14.82
CA VAL A 23 -8.34 -9.83 13.37
C VAL A 23 -7.96 -8.40 13.04
N GLN A 24 -6.70 -8.05 13.26
CA GLN A 24 -6.15 -6.74 12.88
C GLN A 24 -5.07 -6.86 11.79
N SER A 25 -4.99 -8.01 11.14
CA SER A 25 -4.06 -8.28 10.03
C SER A 25 -4.67 -7.85 8.69
N ALA A 26 -4.10 -6.81 8.07
CA ALA A 26 -4.18 -6.44 6.66
C ALA A 26 -5.39 -6.96 5.85
N ALA A 27 -6.59 -6.45 6.14
CA ALA A 27 -7.78 -6.74 5.34
C ALA A 27 -8.01 -5.67 4.28
N LEU A 28 -7.23 -5.69 3.20
CA LEU A 28 -7.69 -5.14 1.91
C LEU A 28 -8.22 -6.23 0.96
N LEU A 29 -8.25 -7.51 1.36
CA LEU A 29 -8.85 -8.58 0.55
C LEU A 29 -9.65 -9.64 1.32
N ILE A 30 -9.90 -9.48 2.64
CA ILE A 30 -10.55 -10.54 3.44
C ILE A 30 -11.69 -9.99 4.31
N SER A 31 -12.53 -9.12 3.75
CA SER A 31 -13.74 -8.65 4.44
C SER A 31 -14.83 -9.73 4.57
N THR A 32 -14.65 -10.91 3.96
CA THR A 32 -15.68 -11.97 3.92
C THR A 32 -15.38 -13.23 4.74
N LEU A 33 -14.17 -13.40 5.33
CA LEU A 33 -13.83 -14.66 6.04
C LEU A 33 -13.58 -14.55 7.56
N LEU A 34 -13.52 -13.36 8.16
CA LEU A 34 -12.99 -13.19 9.54
C LEU A 34 -13.99 -12.60 10.55
N SER A 35 -15.25 -13.00 10.50
CA SER A 35 -16.27 -12.63 11.50
C SER A 35 -16.64 -13.80 12.42
N LYS A 36 -15.66 -14.37 13.15
CA LYS A 36 -15.98 -15.45 14.12
C LYS A 36 -14.98 -15.71 15.26
N ALA A 37 -14.11 -14.75 15.62
CA ALA A 37 -13.27 -14.88 16.82
C ALA A 37 -13.90 -14.11 18.00
N PRO A 38 -13.94 -14.68 19.22
CA PRO A 38 -14.39 -13.94 20.40
C PRO A 38 -13.45 -12.76 20.66
N PRO A 39 -13.95 -11.62 21.19
CA PRO A 39 -13.10 -10.51 21.59
C PRO A 39 -12.10 -10.97 22.65
N SER A 40 -10.82 -10.66 22.46
CA SER A 40 -9.73 -10.93 23.40
C SER A 40 -9.23 -9.62 24.01
N GLU A 41 -8.71 -9.64 25.22
CA GLU A 41 -8.01 -8.48 25.79
C GLU A 41 -6.67 -8.28 25.08
N GLY A 42 -6.38 -7.06 24.61
CA GLY A 42 -5.13 -6.78 23.91
C GLY A 42 -4.98 -5.33 23.44
N CYS A 43 -3.81 -5.02 22.87
CA CYS A 43 -3.55 -3.71 22.26
C CYS A 43 -4.13 -3.64 20.85
N VAL A 44 -4.88 -2.58 20.56
CA VAL A 44 -5.53 -2.32 19.27
C VAL A 44 -4.91 -1.08 18.66
N CYS A 45 -4.65 -1.09 17.35
CA CYS A 45 -4.15 0.12 16.68
C CYS A 45 -5.16 1.27 16.74
N ASN A 46 -4.67 2.48 16.97
CA ASN A 46 -5.51 3.68 16.93
C ASN A 46 -6.17 3.84 15.55
N PRO A 47 -7.35 4.50 15.46
CA PRO A 47 -7.95 4.83 14.17
C PRO A 47 -6.95 5.52 13.25
N GLY A 48 -6.85 5.07 12.00
CA GLY A 48 -5.86 5.57 11.05
C GLY A 48 -4.53 4.78 11.02
N TYR A 49 -4.39 3.73 11.84
CA TYR A 49 -3.22 2.87 11.89
C TYR A 49 -3.60 1.39 11.64
N LEU A 50 -2.70 0.65 10.99
CA LEU A 50 -2.85 -0.77 10.68
C LEU A 50 -1.78 -1.58 11.42
N GLN A 51 -2.13 -2.77 11.90
CA GLN A 51 -1.16 -3.65 12.55
C GLN A 51 -0.19 -4.24 11.52
N SER A 52 1.10 -4.03 11.75
CA SER A 52 2.24 -4.61 11.05
C SER A 52 3.10 -5.42 12.03
N GLN A 53 4.10 -6.13 11.52
CA GLN A 53 5.07 -6.87 12.35
C GLN A 53 5.81 -5.94 13.33
N ASP A 54 6.08 -4.69 12.92
CA ASP A 54 6.77 -3.67 13.72
C ASP A 54 5.83 -2.82 14.60
N GLY A 55 4.54 -3.16 14.67
CA GLY A 55 3.51 -2.43 15.41
C GLY A 55 2.52 -1.69 14.50
N CYS A 56 1.89 -0.64 15.03
CA CYS A 56 0.83 0.09 14.33
C CYS A 56 1.41 1.13 13.37
N VAL A 57 1.27 0.90 12.06
CA VAL A 57 1.76 1.79 10.99
C VAL A 57 0.64 2.69 10.48
N PRO A 58 0.89 3.98 10.18
CA PRO A 58 -0.13 4.85 9.63
C PRO A 58 -0.68 4.28 8.31
N LEU A 59 -2.00 4.25 8.14
CA LEU A 59 -2.64 3.81 6.91
C LEU A 59 -2.09 4.56 5.69
N ALA A 60 -1.76 5.85 5.84
CA ALA A 60 -1.16 6.67 4.80
C ALA A 60 0.18 6.12 4.24
N GLN A 61 0.89 5.29 5.01
CA GLN A 61 2.13 4.64 4.61
C GLN A 61 1.91 3.25 4.00
N CYS A 62 0.68 2.73 4.01
CA CYS A 62 0.37 1.48 3.35
C CYS A 62 0.54 1.60 1.84
N GLY A 63 1.32 0.69 1.27
CA GLY A 63 1.36 0.44 -0.17
C GLY A 63 0.07 -0.20 -0.67
N CYS A 64 -0.04 -0.28 -2.00
CA CYS A 64 -1.20 -0.80 -2.72
C CYS A 64 -0.84 -2.10 -3.42
N LEU A 65 -1.85 -2.92 -3.70
CA LEU A 65 -1.72 -4.08 -4.56
C LEU A 65 -2.41 -3.76 -5.90
N SER A 66 -1.66 -3.82 -7.00
CA SER A 66 -2.17 -3.64 -8.35
C SER A 66 -1.59 -4.73 -9.25
N GLU A 67 -2.44 -5.49 -9.95
CA GLU A 67 -2.02 -6.59 -10.83
C GLU A 67 -0.99 -7.55 -10.15
N GLN A 68 -1.26 -7.91 -8.89
CA GLN A 68 -0.42 -8.77 -8.05
C GLN A 68 0.98 -8.19 -7.71
N GLN A 69 1.22 -6.92 -8.01
CA GLN A 69 2.44 -6.22 -7.64
C GLN A 69 2.20 -5.26 -6.48
N TYR A 70 3.14 -5.25 -5.53
CA TYR A 70 3.16 -4.26 -4.46
C TYR A 70 3.67 -2.92 -5.01
N ILE A 71 2.89 -1.87 -4.77
CA ILE A 71 3.20 -0.49 -5.13
C ILE A 71 3.40 0.29 -3.83
N ALA A 72 4.56 0.90 -3.65
CA ALA A 72 4.83 1.66 -2.43
C ALA A 72 3.92 2.90 -2.32
N SER A 73 3.63 3.35 -1.09
CA SER A 73 2.90 4.61 -0.90
C SER A 73 3.69 5.77 -1.51
N GLY A 74 2.99 6.66 -2.22
CA GLY A 74 3.54 7.76 -3.03
C GLY A 74 4.10 7.34 -4.40
N GLN A 75 4.17 6.04 -4.71
CA GLN A 75 4.70 5.59 -5.99
C GLN A 75 3.71 5.85 -7.12
N LYS A 76 4.22 6.41 -8.22
CA LYS A 76 3.49 6.64 -9.46
C LYS A 76 3.80 5.57 -10.49
N PHE A 77 2.79 5.10 -11.21
CA PHE A 77 2.94 4.03 -12.19
C PHE A 77 1.88 4.09 -13.30
N TYR A 78 2.21 3.53 -14.46
CA TYR A 78 1.29 3.35 -15.58
C TYR A 78 0.71 1.92 -15.53
N PRO A 79 -0.57 1.72 -15.18
CA PRO A 79 -1.14 0.38 -15.00
C PRO A 79 -1.29 -0.37 -16.33
N LYS A 80 -1.49 0.36 -17.43
CA LYS A 80 -1.77 -0.21 -18.75
C LYS A 80 -0.63 0.02 -19.77
N PRO A 81 -0.51 -0.84 -20.80
CA PRO A 81 0.54 -0.73 -21.82
C PRO A 81 0.43 0.49 -22.74
N ASP A 82 -0.71 1.19 -22.72
CA ASP A 82 -0.99 2.38 -23.53
C ASP A 82 -0.49 3.68 -22.88
N CYS A 83 -0.04 3.62 -21.61
CA CYS A 83 0.32 4.77 -20.79
C CYS A 83 -0.72 5.90 -20.80
N MET A 84 -2.02 5.59 -20.92
CA MET A 84 -3.06 6.63 -20.97
C MET A 84 -3.33 7.27 -19.62
N LYS A 85 -3.19 6.50 -18.53
CA LYS A 85 -3.46 6.95 -17.16
C LYS A 85 -2.23 6.81 -16.29
N LEU A 86 -1.87 7.86 -15.56
CA LEU A 86 -0.86 7.79 -14.50
C LEU A 86 -1.58 7.61 -13.16
N CYS A 87 -1.21 6.58 -12.43
CA CYS A 87 -1.78 6.28 -11.12
C CYS A 87 -0.77 6.53 -10.00
N GLU A 88 -1.25 6.86 -8.81
CA GLU A 88 -0.47 7.01 -7.59
C GLU A 88 -1.10 6.16 -6.48
N CYS A 89 -0.28 5.41 -5.74
CA CYS A 89 -0.71 4.73 -4.54
C CYS A 89 -0.64 5.65 -3.33
N ARG A 90 -1.72 5.80 -2.57
CA ARG A 90 -1.72 6.52 -1.30
C ARG A 90 -2.72 5.92 -0.34
N GLY A 91 -2.25 5.55 0.85
CA GLY A 91 -3.14 5.05 1.89
C GLY A 91 -3.79 3.70 1.59
N GLY A 92 -3.10 2.81 0.84
CA GLY A 92 -3.67 1.56 0.34
C GLY A 92 -4.68 1.71 -0.81
N MET A 93 -4.94 2.93 -1.28
CA MET A 93 -5.80 3.21 -2.43
C MET A 93 -5.01 3.72 -3.63
N VAL A 94 -5.40 3.30 -4.83
CA VAL A 94 -4.83 3.77 -6.09
C VAL A 94 -5.74 4.85 -6.67
N SER A 95 -5.19 6.02 -6.95
CA SER A 95 -5.88 7.11 -7.67
C SER A 95 -5.22 7.32 -9.03
N CYS A 96 -6.00 7.55 -10.09
CA CYS A 96 -5.50 7.64 -11.45
C CYS A 96 -6.02 8.88 -12.18
N GLU A 97 -5.16 9.49 -12.98
CA GLU A 97 -5.48 10.65 -13.80
C GLU A 97 -5.09 10.39 -15.27
N ASP A 98 -5.87 10.93 -16.21
CA ASP A 98 -5.55 10.86 -17.64
C ASP A 98 -4.28 11.68 -17.93
N LYS A 99 -3.20 10.97 -18.26
CA LYS A 99 -1.87 11.55 -18.47
C LYS A 99 -1.09 10.77 -19.53
N PRO A 100 -1.51 10.86 -20.80
CA PRO A 100 -0.82 10.20 -21.91
C PRO A 100 0.60 10.72 -22.07
N CYS A 101 1.47 9.92 -22.69
CA CYS A 101 2.82 10.34 -23.01
C CYS A 101 2.82 11.61 -23.88
N GLN A 102 3.72 12.55 -23.55
CA GLN A 102 3.90 13.76 -24.34
C GLN A 102 4.45 13.44 -25.73
N LYS A 103 4.20 14.34 -26.69
CA LYS A 103 4.72 14.24 -28.05
C LYS A 103 6.25 14.06 -28.03
N GLY A 104 6.75 13.09 -28.79
CA GLY A 104 8.18 12.75 -28.82
C GLY A 104 8.60 11.67 -27.83
N LYS A 105 7.69 11.25 -26.94
CA LYS A 105 7.87 10.07 -26.07
C LYS A 105 6.97 8.93 -26.52
N SER A 106 7.39 7.70 -26.24
CA SER A 106 6.57 6.50 -26.40
C SER A 106 6.45 5.75 -25.08
N CYS A 107 5.31 5.11 -24.89
CA CYS A 107 5.11 4.18 -23.79
C CYS A 107 6.00 2.95 -24.00
N GLY A 108 6.72 2.55 -22.97
CA GLY A 108 7.56 1.36 -23.01
C GLY A 108 7.89 0.86 -21.62
N VAL A 109 8.71 -0.19 -21.55
CA VAL A 109 9.27 -0.70 -20.31
C VAL A 109 10.78 -0.59 -20.39
N ARG A 110 11.43 0.05 -19.41
CA ARG A 110 12.88 0.08 -19.25
C ARG A 110 13.22 -0.40 -17.85
N GLU A 111 14.13 -1.38 -17.76
CA GLU A 111 14.54 -1.98 -16.48
C GLU A 111 13.36 -2.46 -15.62
N GLY A 112 12.33 -3.02 -16.26
CA GLY A 112 11.12 -3.50 -15.60
C GLY A 112 10.11 -2.41 -15.21
N VAL A 113 10.42 -1.13 -15.41
CA VAL A 113 9.51 -0.01 -15.10
C VAL A 113 8.79 0.43 -16.37
N ARG A 114 7.45 0.50 -16.32
CA ARG A 114 6.66 1.08 -17.40
C ARG A 114 6.64 2.60 -17.30
N GLY A 115 6.88 3.29 -18.41
CA GLY A 115 6.89 4.74 -18.45
C GLY A 115 6.88 5.32 -19.86
N CYS A 116 6.84 6.66 -19.91
CA CYS A 116 6.99 7.43 -21.14
C CYS A 116 8.46 7.78 -21.33
N TYR A 117 9.07 7.22 -22.36
CA TYR A 117 10.49 7.42 -22.67
C TYR A 117 10.67 8.12 -24.00
N ASP A 118 11.74 8.91 -24.13
CA ASP A 118 12.04 9.57 -25.40
C ASP A 118 12.21 8.55 -26.52
N ASN A 119 11.58 8.87 -27.65
CA ASN A 119 11.86 8.21 -28.91
C ASN A 119 13.29 8.59 -29.27
N LEU A 120 14.25 7.74 -28.91
CA LEU A 120 15.61 7.86 -29.40
C LEU A 120 15.52 7.82 -30.92
N LYS A 121 15.57 9.00 -31.56
CA LYS A 121 15.98 9.07 -32.96
C LYS A 121 17.40 8.59 -32.95
N THR A 122 17.62 7.30 -33.23
CA THR A 122 18.93 6.84 -33.65
C THR A 122 19.35 7.78 -34.77
N PRO A 123 20.45 8.55 -34.64
CA PRO A 123 20.96 9.28 -35.79
C PRO A 123 21.26 8.22 -36.84
N GLY A 124 20.51 8.29 -37.94
CA GLY A 124 20.62 7.34 -39.04
C GLY A 124 22.07 7.21 -39.45
N ASN A 125 22.55 5.97 -39.44
CA ASN A 125 23.75 5.60 -40.14
C ASN A 125 23.49 5.89 -41.63
N LYS A 126 23.94 7.07 -42.09
CA LYS A 126 23.93 7.44 -43.50
C LYS A 126 25.17 6.81 -44.13
N GLY A 127 24.93 5.91 -45.09
CA GLY A 127 25.80 5.64 -46.25
C GLY A 127 27.11 4.95 -45.94
#